data_AF-A0A8K0Y4G3-F1
#
_entry.id   AF-A0A8K0Y4G3-F1
#
_cell.length_a   1.000
_cell.length_b   1.000
_cell.length_c   1.000
_cell.angle_alpha   90.00
_cell.angle_beta   90.00
_cell.angle_gamma   90.00
#
_symmetry.space_group_name_H-M   'P 1'
#
loop_
_entity.id
_entity.type
_entity.pdbx_description
1 polymer ?
#
loop_
_entity_poly.entity_id
_entity_poly.type
_entity_poly.pdbx_seq_one_letter_code
_entity_poly.pdbx_strand_id
1 'polypeptide(L)' 'MATYKGEFGTDFKQNKILLNEVAIVRSKGLKNEIAGYITTHLKRELEEQKEKESRADQPEHVHHEEEMEEQLIS' A
#
# COMPACT_ATOMS: atom_id res chain seq x y z
N MET A 1 -2.19 8.90 -12.57
CA MET A 1 -1.05 8.00 -12.22
C MET A 1 -1.53 6.55 -12.20
N ALA A 2 -1.67 5.92 -13.37
CA ALA A 2 -2.22 4.57 -13.46
C ALA A 2 -1.34 3.59 -14.27
N THR A 3 -0.18 4.04 -14.76
CA THR A 3 0.48 3.36 -15.88
C THR A 3 1.28 2.11 -15.49
N TYR A 4 1.61 1.89 -14.21
CA TYR A 4 2.47 0.76 -13.78
C TYR A 4 2.02 0.10 -12.46
N LYS A 5 0.75 0.26 -12.06
CA LYS A 5 0.24 -0.12 -10.72
C LYS A 5 0.19 -1.64 -10.45
N GLY A 6 0.81 -2.46 -11.28
CA GLY A 6 0.88 -3.92 -11.10
C GLY A 6 2.19 -4.56 -11.59
N GLU A 7 3.17 -3.77 -12.03
CA GLU A 7 4.45 -4.31 -12.53
C GLU A 7 5.50 -4.39 -11.42
N PHE A 8 5.46 -3.46 -10.47
CA PHE A 8 6.37 -3.45 -9.32
C PHE A 8 5.87 -4.39 -8.22
N GLY A 9 6.81 -5.09 -7.58
CA GLY A 9 6.54 -6.04 -6.50
C GLY A 9 7.41 -5.80 -5.28
N THR A 10 7.53 -6.79 -4.41
CA THR A 10 8.35 -6.71 -3.18
C THR A 10 9.81 -7.10 -3.39
N ASP A 11 10.21 -7.47 -4.60
CA ASP A 11 11.59 -7.86 -4.93
C ASP A 11 12.42 -6.67 -5.41
N PHE A 12 13.49 -6.37 -4.69
CA PHE A 12 14.36 -5.24 -4.98
C PHE A 12 15.08 -5.36 -6.33
N LYS A 13 15.51 -6.56 -6.74
CA LYS A 13 16.24 -6.76 -8.00
C LYS A 13 15.30 -6.58 -9.19
N GLN A 14 14.10 -7.17 -9.11
CA GLN A 14 13.04 -7.03 -10.10
C GLN A 14 12.67 -5.55 -10.28
N ASN A 15 12.43 -4.84 -9.18
CA ASN A 15 12.10 -3.42 -9.18
C ASN A 15 13.20 -2.57 -9.82
N LYS A 16 14.47 -2.94 -9.63
CA LYS A 16 15.60 -2.21 -10.25
C LYS A 16 15.70 -2.43 -11.75
N ILE A 17 15.28 -3.59 -12.27
CA ILE A 17 15.24 -3.89 -13.70
C ILE A 17 14.11 -3.08 -14.34
N LEU A 18 12.89 -3.22 -13.82
CA LEU A 18 11.71 -2.48 -14.26
C LEU A 18 11.93 -0.96 -14.19
N LEU A 19 12.58 -0.46 -13.14
CA LEU A 19 12.91 0.95 -13.03
C LEU A 19 13.81 1.45 -14.18
N ASN A 20 14.68 0.61 -14.76
CA ASN A 20 15.48 1.00 -15.93
C ASN A 20 14.68 0.99 -17.22
N GLU A 21 13.65 0.14 -17.31
CA GLU A 21 12.76 0.06 -18.47
C GLU A 21 11.78 1.23 -18.49
N VAL A 22 11.32 1.64 -17.31
CA VAL A 22 10.33 2.72 -17.15
C VAL A 22 10.97 4.10 -17.02
N ALA A 23 12.19 4.21 -16.49
CA ALA A 23 12.82 5.51 -16.23
C ALA A 23 14.34 5.53 -16.46
N ILE A 24 14.83 6.59 -17.10
CA ILE A 24 16.26 6.82 -17.28
C ILE A 24 16.83 7.55 -16.04
N VAL A 25 17.20 6.78 -15.02
CA VAL A 25 17.86 7.31 -13.82
C VAL A 25 19.39 7.27 -14.00
N ARG A 26 19.98 8.46 -14.14
CA ARG A 26 21.43 8.63 -14.39
C ARG A 26 22.30 8.35 -13.17
N SER A 27 21.81 8.64 -11.97
CA SER A 27 22.56 8.43 -10.73
C SER A 27 22.32 7.04 -10.15
N LYS A 28 23.40 6.31 -9.85
CA LYS A 28 23.35 4.99 -9.19
C LYS A 28 22.74 5.09 -7.78
N GLY A 29 23.07 6.13 -7.03
CA GLY A 29 22.55 6.35 -5.68
C GLY A 29 21.04 6.56 -5.70
N LEU A 30 20.59 7.50 -6.54
CA LEU A 30 19.17 7.81 -6.70
C LEU A 30 18.38 6.60 -7.19
N LYS A 31 18.94 5.81 -8.11
CA LYS A 31 18.32 4.55 -8.57
C LYS A 31 18.09 3.56 -7.43
N ASN A 32 19.06 3.42 -6.53
CA ASN A 32 18.95 2.54 -5.38
C ASN A 32 17.92 3.06 -4.37
N GLU A 33 17.88 4.36 -4.13
CA GLU A 33 16.89 5.00 -3.25
C GLU A 33 15.47 4.80 -3.79
N ILE A 34 15.25 5.03 -5.08
CA ILE A 34 13.93 4.85 -5.71
C ILE A 34 13.51 3.37 -5.64
N ALA A 35 14.38 2.43 -6.01
CA ALA A 35 14.07 1.01 -5.94
C ALA A 35 13.79 0.56 -4.49
N GLY A 36 14.53 1.11 -3.51
CA GLY A 36 14.30 0.87 -2.09
C GLY A 36 12.95 1.41 -1.64
N TYR A 37 12.63 2.65 -2.00
CA TYR A 37 11.36 3.29 -1.67
C TYR A 37 10.17 2.50 -2.23
N ILE A 38 10.20 2.13 -3.50
CA ILE A 38 9.15 1.31 -4.14
C ILE A 38 8.94 0.01 -3.37
N THR A 39 10.02 -0.68 -3.01
CA THR A 39 9.95 -1.96 -2.31
C THR A 39 9.33 -1.81 -0.92
N THR A 40 9.77 -0.81 -0.14
CA THR A 40 9.23 -0.55 1.20
C THR A 40 7.78 -0.09 1.15
N HIS A 41 7.44 0.76 0.19
CA HIS A 41 6.08 1.25 0.01
C HIS A 41 5.11 0.12 -0.30
N LEU A 42 5.44 -0.75 -1.26
CA LEU A 42 4.62 -1.90 -1.63
C LEU A 42 4.50 -2.95 -0.51
N LYS A 43 5.58 -3.20 0.23
CA LYS A 43 5.53 -4.08 1.41
C LYS A 43 4.55 -3.56 2.46
N ARG A 44 4.62 -2.27 2.76
CA ARG A 44 3.71 -1.63 3.71
C ARG A 44 2.26 -1.69 3.22
N GLU A 45 2.01 -1.40 1.94
CA GLU A 45 0.65 -1.51 1.38
C GLU A 45 0.10 -2.94 1.46
N LEU A 46 0.93 -3.96 1.22
CA LEU A 46 0.52 -5.36 1.33
C LEU A 46 0.22 -5.77 2.78
N GLU A 47 1.03 -5.31 3.73
CA GLU A 47 0.80 -5.55 5.17
C GLU A 47 -0.50 -4.87 5.63
N GLU A 48 -0.71 -3.60 5.27
CA GLU A 48 -1.95 -2.88 5.58
C GLU A 48 -3.19 -3.51 4.93
N GLN A 49 -3.07 -4.01 3.69
CA GLN A 49 -4.15 -4.73 3.02
C GLN A 49 -4.45 -6.06 3.72
N LYS A 50 -3.42 -6.82 4.10
CA LYS A 50 -3.56 -8.09 4.80
C LYS A 50 -4.16 -7.91 6.20
N GLU A 51 -3.82 -6.82 6.89
CA GLU A 51 -4.44 -6.46 8.17
C GLU A 51 -5.90 -6.05 8.02
N LYS A 52 -6.25 -5.35 6.94
CA LYS A 52 -7.66 -5.02 6.64
C LYS A 52 -8.46 -6.25 6.25
N GLU A 53 -7.90 -7.15 5.44
CA GLU A 53 -8.56 -8.41 5.06
C GLU A 53 -8.71 -9.36 6.25
N SER A 54 -7.72 -9.46 7.14
CA SER A 54 -7.82 -10.30 8.35
C SER A 54 -8.80 -9.75 9.39
N ARG A 55 -9.06 -8.43 9.36
CA ARG A 55 -10.09 -7.77 10.18
C ARG A 55 -11.49 -7.85 9.56
N ALA A 56 -11.59 -8.05 8.24
CA ALA A 56 -12.86 -8.22 7.53
C ALA A 56 -13.45 -9.64 7.64
N ASP A 57 -12.66 -10.63 8.08
CA ASP A 57 -13.13 -12.00 8.39
C ASP A 57 -13.57 -12.15 9.87
N GLN A 58 -13.63 -11.04 10.62
CA GLN A 58 -14.26 -11.01 11.94
C GLN A 58 -15.67 -10.40 11.81
N PRO A 59 -16.73 -11.08 12.29
CA PRO A 59 -18.06 -10.47 12.32
C PRO A 59 -18.01 -9.22 13.21
N GLU A 60 -18.65 -8.18 12.70
CA GLU A 60 -18.65 -6.80 13.18
C GLU A 60 -18.59 -6.63 14.70
N HIS A 61 -17.70 -5.75 15.17
CA HIS A 61 -17.94 -5.03 16.41
C HIS A 61 -17.41 -3.58 16.32
N VAL A 62 -18.37 -2.67 16.42
CA VAL A 62 -18.33 -1.27 16.89
C VAL A 62 -17.54 -0.22 16.09
N HIS A 63 -18.27 0.46 15.19
CA HIS A 63 -18.49 1.91 15.29
C HIS A 63 -19.88 2.22 14.67
N HIS A 64 -20.93 2.08 15.48
CA HIS A 64 -22.28 2.60 15.23
C HIS A 64 -22.79 3.31 16.51
N GLU A 65 -21.86 3.89 17.28
CA GLU A 65 -22.15 4.53 18.58
C GLU A 65 -22.70 5.96 18.45
N GLU A 66 -22.91 6.51 17.24
CA GLU A 66 -23.33 7.92 17.08
C GLU A 66 -24.83 8.13 16.75
N GLU A 67 -25.60 7.11 16.35
CA GLU A 67 -27.01 7.31 15.95
C GLU A 67 -28.07 6.95 17.02
N MET A 68 -27.70 6.28 18.12
CA MET A 68 -28.69 5.81 19.12
C MET A 68 -28.98 6.80 20.26
N GLU A 69 -28.14 7.82 20.48
CA GLU A 69 -28.41 8.83 21.53
C GLU A 69 -29.49 9.85 21.11
N GLU A 70 -29.68 10.09 19.81
CA GLU A 70 -30.69 11.05 19.34
C GLU A 70 -32.14 10.53 19.46
N GLN A 71 -32.34 9.21 19.51
CA GLN A 71 -33.67 8.61 19.68
C GLN A 71 -34.14 8.47 21.13
N LEU A 72 -33.30 8.75 22.13
CA LEU A 72 -33.72 8.69 23.54
C LEU A 72 -34.15 10.07 24.11
N ILE A 73 -34.00 11.15 23.32
CA ILE A 73 -34.36 12.53 23.72
C ILE A 73 -35.51 13.10 22.87
N SER A 74 -36.37 12.26 22.26
CA SER A 74 -37.65 12.68 21.66
C SER A 74 -38.80 11.78 22.09
#